data_AF-A0AAV3QV94-F1
#
_entry.id   AF-A0AAV3QV94-F1
#
_cell.length_a   1.000
_cell.length_b   1.000
_cell.length_c   1.000
_cell.angle_alpha   90.00
_cell.angle_beta   90.00
_cell.angle_gamma   90.00
#
_symmetry.space_group_name_H-M   'P 1'
#
loop_
_entity.id
_entity.type
_entity.pdbx_description
1 polymer ?
#
loop_
_entity_poly.entity_id
_entity_poly.type
_entity_poly.pdbx_seq_one_letter_code
_entity_poly.pdbx_strand_id
1 'polypeptide(L)'
;MHFCDIASVSLFTLYFNVYVNGNLAYENLDLSSITYGRLASPFYADFIVDGGSAGVLTVSVGPSNKSSPHAVDGILNGIEVMKINNSMSSFDGKACVGSILKSWEGHRVGYVFPLVAAMFMLLIASVILQRGGVQLRDSVSWSPLPVDASDINMKHVNQLSSGKV
;
A
#
# COMPACT_ATOMS: atom_id res chain seq x y z
N MET A 1 -10.44 33.26 -3.21
CA MET A 1 -9.94 34.62 -2.85
C MET A 1 -11.11 35.60 -2.93
N HIS A 2 -11.28 36.46 -1.93
CA HIS A 2 -12.39 37.41 -1.85
C HIS A 2 -11.91 38.85 -2.04
N PHE A 3 -12.63 39.56 -2.90
CA PHE A 3 -12.36 40.92 -3.32
C PHE A 3 -13.61 41.78 -3.19
N CYS A 4 -13.43 43.04 -2.81
CA CYS A 4 -14.47 44.05 -2.73
C CYS A 4 -13.78 45.41 -2.69
N ASP A 5 -14.00 46.22 -3.74
CA ASP A 5 -13.42 47.56 -3.81
C ASP A 5 -14.14 48.52 -2.86
N ILE A 6 -13.55 48.70 -1.68
CA ILE A 6 -13.99 49.66 -0.66
C ILE A 6 -13.04 50.86 -0.54
N ALA A 7 -12.00 50.92 -1.37
CA ALA A 7 -10.94 51.92 -1.30
C ALA A 7 -11.10 53.00 -2.38
N SER A 8 -11.63 52.66 -3.55
CA SER A 8 -11.81 53.59 -4.65
C SER A 8 -12.95 54.57 -4.40
N VAL A 9 -12.74 55.83 -4.78
CA VAL A 9 -13.78 56.87 -4.76
C VAL A 9 -14.64 56.84 -6.04
N SER A 10 -14.11 56.27 -7.12
CA SER A 10 -14.79 56.16 -8.41
C SER A 10 -14.42 54.87 -9.15
N LEU A 11 -15.30 54.46 -10.08
CA LEU A 11 -15.09 53.31 -10.96
C LEU A 11 -13.81 53.49 -11.80
N PHE A 12 -13.23 52.36 -12.22
CA PHE A 12 -12.08 52.31 -13.14
C PHE A 12 -10.84 53.07 -12.65
N THR A 13 -10.63 53.16 -11.34
CA THR A 13 -9.44 53.82 -10.76
C THR A 13 -8.41 52.85 -10.22
N LEU A 14 -8.86 51.72 -9.68
CA LEU A 14 -8.02 50.68 -9.11
C LEU A 14 -7.88 49.52 -10.11
N TYR A 15 -6.68 49.36 -10.66
CA TYR A 15 -6.28 48.17 -11.40
C TYR A 15 -5.10 47.52 -10.66
N PHE A 16 -5.16 46.21 -10.45
CA PHE A 16 -4.07 45.49 -9.78
C PHE A 16 -3.89 44.09 -10.37
N ASN A 17 -2.71 43.52 -10.18
CA ASN A 17 -2.40 42.17 -10.60
C ASN A 17 -2.49 41.24 -9.39
N VAL A 18 -2.95 40.01 -9.62
CA VAL A 18 -3.00 38.94 -8.62
C VAL A 18 -2.01 37.87 -9.03
N TYR A 19 -1.18 37.42 -8.09
CA TYR A 19 -0.19 36.39 -8.31
C TYR A 19 -0.36 35.23 -7.34
N VAL A 20 -0.17 34.02 -7.86
CA VAL A 20 -0.22 32.77 -7.11
C VAL A 20 1.02 31.94 -7.44
N ASN A 21 1.83 31.65 -6.42
CA ASN A 21 3.16 31.05 -6.54
C ASN A 21 4.06 31.78 -7.56
N GLY A 22 4.00 33.12 -7.56
CA GLY A 22 4.76 33.97 -8.48
C GLY A 22 4.18 34.02 -9.91
N ASN A 23 3.16 33.23 -10.22
CA ASN A 23 2.51 33.23 -11.53
C ASN A 23 1.37 34.24 -11.56
N LEU A 24 1.25 34.96 -12.68
CA LEU A 24 0.16 35.91 -12.91
C LEU A 24 -1.18 35.17 -13.04
N ALA A 25 -2.06 35.35 -12.06
CA ALA A 25 -3.36 34.71 -11.97
C ALA A 25 -4.48 35.61 -12.51
N TYR A 26 -4.40 36.91 -12.22
CA TYR A 26 -5.19 37.95 -12.89
C TYR A 26 -4.30 39.13 -13.26
N GLU A 27 -4.42 39.57 -14.49
CA GLU A 27 -3.78 40.79 -14.99
C GLU A 27 -4.79 41.93 -15.04
N ASN A 28 -4.39 43.11 -14.56
CA ASN A 28 -5.18 44.34 -14.62
C ASN A 28 -6.61 44.15 -14.07
N LEU A 29 -6.74 43.46 -12.94
CA LEU A 29 -8.00 43.23 -12.26
C LEU A 29 -8.60 44.57 -11.84
N ASP A 30 -9.75 44.89 -12.42
CA ASP A 30 -10.62 45.98 -11.97
C ASP A 30 -11.95 45.38 -11.54
N LEU A 31 -12.24 45.54 -10.26
CA LEU A 31 -13.45 45.00 -9.65
C LEU A 31 -14.69 45.71 -10.18
N SER A 32 -14.59 47.01 -10.50
CA SER A 32 -15.73 47.80 -10.98
C SER A 32 -16.24 47.33 -12.34
N SER A 33 -15.35 46.89 -13.24
CA SER A 33 -15.74 46.24 -14.50
C SER A 33 -16.42 44.88 -14.27
N ILE A 34 -15.92 44.06 -13.34
CA ILE A 34 -16.45 42.71 -13.09
C ILE A 34 -17.81 42.75 -12.38
N THR A 35 -18.03 43.75 -11.54
CA THR A 35 -19.27 43.94 -10.77
C THR A 35 -20.29 44.84 -11.48
N TYR A 36 -20.18 45.01 -12.80
CA TYR A 36 -21.12 45.78 -13.64
C TYR A 36 -21.24 47.25 -13.24
N GLY A 37 -20.11 47.91 -12.98
CA GLY A 37 -20.04 49.33 -12.65
C GLY A 37 -20.43 49.65 -11.21
N ARG A 38 -20.19 48.73 -10.28
CA ARG A 38 -20.54 48.91 -8.85
C ARG A 38 -19.32 48.79 -7.94
N LEU A 39 -19.03 49.84 -7.18
CA LEU A 39 -18.10 49.75 -6.05
C LEU A 39 -18.71 48.94 -4.90
N ALA A 40 -17.87 48.55 -3.95
CA ALA A 40 -18.25 47.81 -2.74
C ALA A 40 -19.09 46.53 -3.03
N SER A 41 -18.91 45.95 -4.21
CA SER A 41 -19.59 44.72 -4.62
C SER A 41 -18.64 43.54 -4.48
N PRO A 42 -19.08 42.43 -3.84
CA PRO A 42 -18.21 41.28 -3.61
C PRO A 42 -17.94 40.53 -4.91
N PHE A 43 -16.70 40.09 -5.06
CA PHE A 43 -16.25 39.20 -6.11
C PHE A 43 -15.33 38.13 -5.48
N TYR A 44 -15.43 36.89 -5.95
CA TYR A 44 -14.53 35.83 -5.52
C TYR A 44 -13.97 35.09 -6.73
N ALA A 45 -12.75 34.59 -6.58
CA ALA A 45 -12.08 33.75 -7.56
C ALA A 45 -11.32 32.62 -6.87
N ASP A 46 -11.47 31.41 -7.40
CA ASP A 46 -10.85 30.20 -6.87
C ASP A 46 -9.74 29.70 -7.78
N PHE A 47 -8.68 29.20 -7.18
CA PHE A 47 -7.49 28.72 -7.87
C PHE A 47 -7.10 27.35 -7.34
N ILE A 48 -6.73 26.45 -8.26
CA ILE A 48 -6.10 25.18 -7.91
C ILE A 48 -4.60 25.34 -8.12
N VAL A 49 -3.84 25.00 -7.10
CA VAL A 49 -2.38 25.04 -7.11
C VAL A 49 -1.82 23.68 -6.75
N ASP A 50 -0.71 23.32 -7.38
CA ASP A 50 0.12 22.23 -6.85
C ASP A 50 0.81 22.72 -5.58
N GLY A 51 0.65 21.99 -4.49
CA GLY A 51 1.30 22.28 -3.20
C GLY A 51 2.82 22.13 -3.23
N GLY A 52 3.36 21.48 -4.27
CA GLY A 52 4.79 21.29 -4.48
C GLY A 52 5.47 20.52 -3.34
N SER A 53 6.80 20.42 -3.39
CA SER A 53 7.59 19.77 -2.34
C SER A 53 7.87 20.66 -1.13
N ALA A 54 7.83 21.98 -1.30
CA ALA A 54 8.18 22.95 -0.26
C ALA A 54 7.03 23.24 0.72
N GLY A 55 5.77 22.95 0.35
CA GLY A 55 4.61 23.19 1.20
C GLY A 55 4.29 24.67 1.46
N VAL A 56 4.88 25.59 0.67
CA VAL A 56 4.66 27.04 0.78
C VAL A 56 3.79 27.50 -0.38
N LEU A 57 2.64 28.10 -0.05
CA LEU A 57 1.78 28.81 -0.99
C LEU A 57 2.07 30.31 -0.87
N THR A 58 2.49 30.95 -1.97
CA THR A 58 2.69 32.41 -2.01
C THR A 58 1.53 33.06 -2.75
N VAL A 59 0.88 34.03 -2.11
CA VAL A 59 -0.16 34.86 -2.74
C VAL A 59 0.24 36.31 -2.56
N SER A 60 0.19 37.09 -3.64
CA SER A 60 0.47 38.51 -3.61
C SER A 60 -0.44 39.28 -4.56
N VAL A 61 -0.76 40.51 -4.19
CA VAL A 61 -1.42 41.49 -5.05
C VAL A 61 -0.50 42.70 -5.18
N GLY A 62 -0.56 43.39 -6.32
CA GLY A 62 0.28 44.57 -6.54
C GLY A 62 -0.21 45.44 -7.70
N PRO A 63 0.35 46.65 -7.85
CA PRO A 63 -0.20 47.66 -8.73
C PRO A 63 -0.08 47.26 -10.19
N SER A 64 -1.11 47.56 -10.97
CA SER A 64 -1.04 47.53 -12.42
C SER A 64 -0.60 48.89 -12.96
N ASN A 65 0.08 48.90 -14.10
CA ASN A 65 0.38 50.13 -14.85
C ASN A 65 -0.87 50.86 -15.38
N LYS A 66 -2.05 50.23 -15.32
CA LYS A 66 -3.35 50.85 -15.65
C LYS A 66 -3.99 51.54 -14.45
N SER A 67 -3.47 51.33 -13.24
CA SER A 67 -4.01 51.94 -12.03
C SER A 67 -3.77 53.44 -12.05
N SER A 68 -4.68 54.20 -11.45
CA SER A 68 -4.46 55.64 -11.27
C SER A 68 -3.23 55.89 -10.38
N PRO A 69 -2.39 56.91 -10.64
CA PRO A 69 -1.17 57.18 -9.86
C PRO A 69 -1.37 57.38 -8.35
N HIS A 70 -2.61 57.66 -7.93
CA HIS A 70 -2.98 57.89 -6.53
C HIS A 70 -3.94 56.82 -5.98
N ALA A 71 -4.20 55.76 -6.74
CA ALA A 71 -4.97 54.63 -6.25
C ALA A 71 -4.12 53.78 -5.29
N VAL A 72 -4.78 52.93 -4.51
CA VAL A 72 -4.11 51.89 -3.74
C VAL A 72 -3.44 50.88 -4.69
N ASP A 73 -2.39 50.21 -4.22
CA ASP A 73 -1.61 49.29 -5.04
C ASP A 73 -2.35 47.98 -5.37
N GLY A 74 -3.35 47.60 -4.58
CA GLY A 74 -4.12 46.38 -4.77
C GLY A 74 -4.96 46.10 -3.54
N ILE A 75 -5.94 45.20 -3.69
CA ILE A 75 -6.84 44.85 -2.60
C ILE A 75 -7.07 43.35 -2.56
N LEU A 76 -7.07 42.78 -1.36
CA LEU A 76 -7.46 41.41 -1.07
C LEU A 76 -8.15 41.42 0.29
N ASN A 77 -9.47 41.20 0.31
CA ASN A 77 -10.28 41.35 1.51
C ASN A 77 -10.27 40.08 2.37
N GLY A 78 -10.16 38.91 1.73
CA GLY A 78 -10.12 37.63 2.41
C GLY A 78 -9.51 36.54 1.55
N ILE A 79 -8.87 35.57 2.20
CA ILE A 79 -8.30 34.40 1.55
C ILE A 79 -8.69 33.15 2.32
N GLU A 80 -9.15 32.15 1.59
CA GLU A 80 -9.43 30.81 2.10
C GLU A 80 -8.51 29.84 1.36
N VAL A 81 -7.88 28.94 2.11
CA VAL A 81 -6.95 27.94 1.57
C VAL A 81 -7.42 26.58 2.03
N MET A 82 -7.74 25.71 1.07
CA MET A 82 -8.24 24.35 1.34
C MET A 82 -7.33 23.32 0.68
N LYS A 83 -7.07 22.21 1.38
CA LYS A 83 -6.32 21.08 0.85
C LYS A 83 -7.27 20.12 0.13
N ILE A 84 -6.97 19.79 -1.12
CA ILE A 84 -7.67 18.73 -1.87
C ILE A 84 -7.08 17.37 -1.47
N ASN A 85 -7.90 16.34 -1.38
CA ASN A 85 -7.44 15.00 -1.04
C ASN A 85 -6.44 14.48 -2.09
N ASN A 86 -5.55 13.60 -1.66
CA ASN A 86 -4.66 12.90 -2.58
C ASN A 86 -5.40 11.72 -3.25
N SER A 87 -4.71 11.02 -4.16
CA SER A 87 -5.23 9.83 -4.86
C SER A 87 -5.61 8.66 -3.93
N MET A 88 -5.19 8.69 -2.66
CA MET A 88 -5.61 7.73 -1.62
C MET A 88 -6.80 8.25 -0.79
N SER A 89 -7.48 9.30 -1.23
CA SER A 89 -8.57 9.97 -0.52
C SER A 89 -8.17 10.47 0.88
N SER A 90 -6.92 10.89 1.05
CA SER A 90 -6.37 11.38 2.32
C SER A 90 -5.98 12.86 2.26
N PHE A 91 -6.19 13.54 3.39
CA PHE A 91 -5.69 14.90 3.64
C PHE A 91 -4.35 14.92 4.39
N ASP A 92 -3.79 13.77 4.73
CA ASP A 92 -2.51 13.64 5.43
C ASP A 92 -1.31 13.71 4.45
N GLY A 93 -0.08 13.57 4.96
CA GLY A 93 1.14 13.47 4.18
C GLY A 93 1.19 12.24 3.26
N LYS A 94 2.31 12.04 2.57
CA LYS A 94 2.47 10.98 1.53
C LYS A 94 2.18 9.54 2.00
N ALA A 95 2.11 9.29 3.30
CA ALA A 95 1.80 7.97 3.85
C ALA A 95 0.58 8.06 4.77
N CYS A 96 -0.59 7.68 4.26
CA CYS A 96 -1.76 7.49 5.09
C CYS A 96 -1.69 6.09 5.72
N VAL A 97 -1.55 6.01 7.06
CA VAL A 97 -1.52 4.74 7.80
C VAL A 97 -2.73 3.84 7.46
N GLY A 98 -3.89 4.45 7.18
CA GLY A 98 -5.10 3.75 6.74
C GLY A 98 -4.94 2.96 5.44
N SER A 99 -4.15 3.43 4.47
CA SER A 99 -3.89 2.70 3.22
C SER A 99 -3.00 1.48 3.44
N ILE A 100 -2.04 1.58 4.37
CA ILE A 100 -1.17 0.46 4.76
C ILE A 100 -2.00 -0.62 5.45
N LEU A 101 -2.90 -0.23 6.35
CA LEU A 101 -3.78 -1.15 7.06
C LEU A 101 -4.74 -1.88 6.10
N LYS A 102 -5.34 -1.14 5.15
CA LYS A 102 -6.26 -1.71 4.16
C LYS A 102 -5.58 -2.66 3.18
N SER A 103 -4.30 -2.41 2.85
CA SER A 103 -3.47 -3.33 2.06
C SER A 103 -3.12 -4.62 2.82
N TRP A 104 -2.96 -4.54 4.14
CA TRP A 104 -2.68 -5.71 4.98
C TRP A 104 -3.87 -6.68 5.06
N GLU A 105 -5.08 -6.15 5.20
CA GLU A 105 -6.31 -6.95 5.34
C GLU A 105 -6.65 -7.76 4.09
N GLY A 106 -6.32 -7.26 2.88
CA GLY A 106 -6.71 -7.90 1.62
C GLY A 106 -5.82 -9.06 1.16
N HIS A 107 -4.55 -9.14 1.59
CA HIS A 107 -3.55 -9.99 0.90
C HIS A 107 -2.80 -11.01 1.75
N ARG A 108 -2.96 -11.03 3.08
CA ARG A 108 -2.10 -11.88 3.95
C ARG A 108 -2.79 -12.98 4.74
N VAL A 109 -4.12 -12.97 4.87
CA VAL A 109 -4.81 -13.98 5.67
C VAL A 109 -5.02 -15.29 4.90
N GLY A 110 -5.19 -15.25 3.57
CA GLY A 110 -5.49 -16.44 2.76
C GLY A 110 -4.32 -17.36 2.45
N TYR A 111 -3.10 -16.82 2.29
CA TYR A 111 -1.95 -17.59 1.77
C TYR A 111 -0.96 -18.05 2.85
N VAL A 112 -0.91 -17.36 4.00
CA VAL A 112 0.03 -17.72 5.08
C VAL A 112 -0.40 -19.01 5.78
N PHE A 113 -1.71 -19.23 5.94
CA PHE A 113 -2.26 -20.42 6.58
C PHE A 113 -1.93 -21.74 5.84
N PRO A 114 -2.12 -21.87 4.51
CA PRO A 114 -1.78 -23.10 3.79
C PRO A 114 -0.27 -23.36 3.71
N LEU A 115 0.57 -22.32 3.64
CA LEU A 115 2.02 -22.48 3.64
C LEU A 115 2.55 -23.06 4.97
N VAL A 116 2.04 -22.55 6.10
CA VAL A 116 2.42 -23.05 7.42
C VAL A 116 1.95 -24.49 7.60
N ALA A 117 0.72 -24.81 7.19
CA ALA A 117 0.21 -26.18 7.23
C ALA A 117 1.05 -27.16 6.38
N ALA A 118 1.45 -26.76 5.17
CA ALA A 118 2.30 -27.57 4.30
C ALA A 118 3.69 -27.86 4.93
N MET A 119 4.29 -26.87 5.58
CA MET A 119 5.55 -27.03 6.31
C MET A 119 5.44 -28.08 7.43
N PHE A 120 4.38 -28.02 8.23
CA PHE A 120 4.15 -29.02 9.29
C PHE A 120 3.92 -30.42 8.74
N MET A 121 3.17 -30.56 7.64
CA MET A 121 2.94 -31.86 7.00
C MET A 121 4.24 -32.48 6.47
N LEU A 122 5.13 -31.69 5.88
CA LEU A 122 6.44 -32.15 5.40
C LEU A 122 7.35 -32.58 6.56
N LEU A 123 7.35 -31.83 7.67
CA LEU A 123 8.11 -32.21 8.87
C LEU A 123 7.63 -33.54 9.45
N ILE A 124 6.31 -33.74 9.57
CA ILE A 124 5.73 -35.00 10.05
C ILE A 124 6.10 -36.16 9.12
N ALA A 125 5.97 -35.97 7.80
CA ALA A 125 6.36 -36.99 6.82
C ALA A 125 7.85 -37.34 6.90
N SER A 126 8.73 -36.35 7.08
CA SER A 126 10.18 -36.59 7.22
C SER A 126 10.51 -37.43 8.46
N VAL A 127 9.84 -37.18 9.58
CA VAL A 127 10.02 -37.94 10.83
C VAL A 127 9.52 -39.37 10.67
N ILE A 128 8.39 -39.59 9.98
CA ILE A 128 7.86 -40.94 9.71
C ILE A 128 8.80 -41.71 8.79
N LEU A 129 9.32 -41.08 7.72
CA LEU A 129 10.26 -41.73 6.80
C LEU A 129 11.60 -42.06 7.47
N GLN A 130 12.11 -41.17 8.33
CA GLN A 130 13.32 -41.44 9.11
C GLN A 130 13.11 -42.58 10.12
N ARG A 131 11.93 -42.67 10.75
CA ARG A 131 11.59 -43.77 11.67
C ARG A 131 11.34 -45.10 10.94
N GLY A 132 10.71 -45.06 9.76
CA GLY A 132 10.45 -46.25 8.94
C GLY A 132 11.69 -46.79 8.24
N GLY A 133 12.64 -45.92 7.86
CA GLY A 133 13.93 -46.33 7.27
C GLY A 133 14.89 -47.00 8.26
N VAL A 134 14.71 -46.77 9.58
CA VAL A 134 15.43 -47.50 10.63
C VAL A 134 14.96 -48.96 10.70
N GLN A 135 13.69 -49.24 10.39
CA GLN A 135 13.13 -50.59 10.49
C GLN A 135 13.41 -51.49 9.27
N LEU A 136 13.87 -50.92 8.14
CA LEU A 136 14.20 -51.65 6.90
C LEU A 136 15.71 -51.96 6.75
N ARG A 137 16.53 -51.75 7.78
CA ARG A 137 17.96 -52.13 7.73
C ARG A 137 18.27 -53.47 8.41
N ASP A 138 17.31 -54.05 9.13
CA ASP A 138 17.51 -55.25 9.95
C ASP A 138 16.99 -56.56 9.31
N SER A 139 16.68 -56.59 8.00
CA SER A 139 16.19 -57.80 7.34
C SER A 139 16.92 -58.15 6.04
N VAL A 140 18.19 -58.57 6.15
CA VAL A 140 18.96 -59.35 5.14
C VAL A 140 19.99 -60.16 5.96
N SER A 141 20.23 -61.48 5.88
CA SER A 141 20.21 -62.51 4.86
C SER A 141 20.35 -63.87 5.57
N TRP A 142 19.70 -64.96 5.13
CA TRP A 142 20.26 -66.32 5.24
C TRP A 142 19.61 -67.21 4.17
N SER A 143 20.40 -67.64 3.18
CA SER A 143 20.03 -68.65 2.20
C SER A 143 20.53 -70.03 2.66
N PRO A 144 19.78 -71.13 2.49
CA PRO A 144 20.27 -72.46 2.85
C PRO A 144 21.20 -73.00 1.76
N LEU A 145 22.32 -73.61 2.16
CA LEU A 145 23.22 -74.35 1.27
C LEU A 145 22.75 -75.81 1.12
N PRO A 146 22.93 -76.43 -0.06
CA PRO A 146 22.56 -77.82 -0.28
C PRO A 146 23.56 -78.75 0.43
N VAL A 147 23.03 -79.68 1.23
CA VAL A 147 23.81 -80.76 1.84
C VAL A 147 23.64 -82.00 0.96
N ASP A 148 24.72 -82.36 0.27
CA ASP A 148 24.90 -83.67 -0.33
C ASP A 148 25.33 -84.64 0.78
N ALA A 149 24.61 -85.74 0.95
CA ALA A 149 24.93 -86.79 1.91
C ALA A 149 24.97 -88.12 1.18
N SER A 150 26.18 -88.50 0.78
CA SER A 150 26.52 -89.83 0.31
C SER A 150 26.88 -90.74 1.50
N ASP A 151 26.34 -91.96 1.41
CA ASP A 151 26.95 -93.25 1.74
C ASP A 151 26.73 -93.99 3.09
N ILE A 152 26.26 -95.23 2.87
CA ILE A 152 26.57 -96.55 3.46
C ILE A 152 25.91 -97.05 4.78
N ASN A 153 24.84 -97.83 4.59
CA ASN A 153 24.66 -99.26 4.94
C ASN A 153 25.30 -99.82 6.23
N MET A 154 24.46 -100.33 7.16
CA MET A 154 24.63 -101.69 7.69
C MET A 154 23.35 -102.24 8.37
N LYS A 155 23.15 -103.55 8.16
CA LYS A 155 22.02 -104.39 8.56
C LYS A 155 22.01 -104.74 10.06
N HIS A 156 20.81 -105.09 10.55
CA HIS A 156 20.48 -106.37 11.24
C HIS A 156 19.83 -106.26 12.65
N VAL A 157 18.88 -107.18 12.85
CA VAL A 157 18.38 -107.83 14.09
C VAL A 157 17.02 -107.39 14.66
N ASN A 158 16.11 -108.36 14.57
CA ASN A 158 14.79 -108.52 15.19
C ASN A 158 14.83 -108.74 16.72
N GLN A 159 13.69 -108.49 17.40
CA GLN A 159 13.05 -109.36 18.43
C GLN A 159 11.77 -108.65 18.92
N LEU A 160 10.54 -109.13 18.66
CA LEU A 160 9.79 -110.31 19.15
C LEU A 160 9.03 -110.07 20.49
N SER A 161 7.71 -109.89 20.34
CA SER A 161 6.56 -110.55 21.00
C SER A 161 6.38 -110.67 22.53
N SER A 162 5.08 -110.61 22.88
CA SER A 162 4.36 -111.28 23.98
C SER A 162 4.22 -110.46 25.28
N GLY A 163 3.04 -110.20 25.86
CA GLY A 163 1.78 -110.94 25.85
C GLY A 163 1.59 -111.62 27.21
N LYS A 164 0.49 -111.31 27.94
CA LYS A 164 -0.22 -112.26 28.82
C LYS A 164 -1.45 -111.60 29.50
N VAL A 165 -2.58 -112.29 29.27
CA VAL A 165 -3.76 -112.58 30.13
C VAL A 165 -4.51 -111.40 30.74
#